data_AF-A0A1G0I0T5-F1
#
_entry.id   AF-A0A1G0I0T5-F1
#
_cell.length_a   1.000
_cell.length_b   1.000
_cell.length_c   1.000
_cell.angle_alpha   90.00
_cell.angle_beta   90.00
_cell.angle_gamma   90.00
#
_symmetry.space_group_name_H-M   'P 1'
#
loop_
_entity.id
_entity.type
_entity.pdbx_description
1 polymer ?
#
loop_
_entity_poly.entity_id
_entity_poly.type
_entity_poly.pdbx_seq_one_letter_code
_entity_poly.pdbx_strand_id
1 'polypeptide(L)'
;MDGLIRHLRLLAGIAGLALLCACQGTTFQTPPLAAGACDPGLSGRWISINEDGRPDGEMVLVFSADCQLDVTDRSNGNLREGDPTQVHVAQSGANGFMWVDAGWTAKRFDFADLAAHPGDVFLMRYSWDQGELLFNDMDDKAVAHLIIDGKIPGTVDYEDDRLLNRITGPARPEVLTLPGVFSAEFGRFRRDDGNGKP
;
A
#
# COMPACT_ATOMS: atom_id res chain seq x y z
N MET A 1 18.91 27.56 40.73
CA MET A 1 17.54 27.12 40.35
C MET A 1 17.40 27.26 38.84
N ASP A 2 18.38 26.76 38.07
CA ASP A 2 18.55 27.13 36.66
C ASP A 2 18.64 25.91 35.72
N GLY A 3 18.33 24.72 36.24
CA GLY A 3 18.34 23.46 35.48
C GLY A 3 16.97 22.97 35.02
N LEU A 4 15.87 23.51 35.57
CA LEU A 4 14.53 22.93 35.35
C LEU A 4 13.79 23.48 34.12
N ILE A 5 14.23 24.61 33.55
CA ILE A 5 13.51 25.30 32.46
C ILE A 5 13.96 24.83 31.07
N ARG A 6 15.13 24.17 30.95
CA ARG A 6 15.67 23.71 29.65
C ARG A 6 15.06 22.39 29.16
N HIS A 7 14.59 21.53 30.07
CA HIS A 7 14.01 20.23 29.70
C HIS A 7 12.54 20.32 29.28
N LEU A 8 11.82 21.38 29.66
CA LEU A 8 10.40 21.53 29.32
C LEU A 8 10.16 21.98 27.86
N ARG A 9 11.19 22.50 27.16
CA ARG A 9 11.09 22.88 25.75
C ARG A 9 11.46 21.77 24.77
N LEU A 10 12.15 20.73 25.24
CA LEU A 10 12.54 19.58 24.39
C LEU A 10 11.51 18.45 24.38
N LEU A 11 10.61 18.39 25.37
CA LEU A 11 9.55 17.36 25.43
C LEU A 11 8.33 17.69 24.56
N ALA A 12 8.20 18.93 24.07
CA ALA A 12 7.11 19.33 23.17
C ALA A 12 7.37 19.00 21.68
N GLY A 13 8.61 18.62 21.32
CA GLY A 13 9.01 18.45 19.91
C GLY A 13 8.99 17.01 19.37
N ILE A 14 8.77 16.00 20.22
CA ILE A 14 8.94 14.58 19.83
C ILE A 14 7.62 13.82 19.77
N ALA A 15 6.55 14.31 20.40
CA ALA A 15 5.24 13.65 20.39
C ALA A 15 4.39 13.91 19.13
N GLY A 16 4.83 14.79 18.23
CA GLY A 16 4.08 15.17 17.02
C GLY A 16 4.37 14.35 15.76
N LEU A 17 5.41 13.49 15.76
CA LEU A 17 5.80 12.73 14.56
C LEU A 17 5.17 11.32 14.47
N ALA A 18 4.40 10.90 15.46
CA ALA A 18 3.84 9.54 15.54
C ALA A 18 2.41 9.40 14.97
N LEU A 19 1.89 10.42 14.26
CA LEU A 19 0.49 10.48 13.78
C LEU A 19 0.34 10.47 12.24
N LEU A 20 1.40 10.21 11.47
CA LEU A 20 1.38 10.39 10.02
C LEU A 20 1.13 9.12 9.18
N CYS A 21 0.81 7.99 9.80
CA CYS A 21 0.67 6.74 9.05
C CYS A 21 -0.81 6.40 8.86
N ALA A 22 -1.37 6.82 7.71
CA ALA A 22 -2.58 6.34 7.01
C ALA A 22 -3.49 7.44 6.44
N CYS A 23 -3.07 8.71 6.42
CA CYS A 23 -3.94 9.80 5.98
C CYS A 23 -4.21 9.84 4.47
N GLN A 24 -3.64 8.96 3.65
CA GLN A 24 -3.74 9.08 2.20
C GLN A 24 -4.07 7.74 1.55
N GLY A 25 -4.89 7.76 0.49
CA GLY A 25 -5.16 6.57 -0.27
C GLY A 25 -5.99 6.80 -1.53
N THR A 26 -5.68 6.01 -2.57
CA THR A 26 -6.37 6.03 -3.85
C THR A 26 -7.07 4.70 -4.09
N THR A 27 -8.35 4.76 -4.41
CA THR A 27 -9.16 3.61 -4.82
C THR A 27 -9.68 3.77 -6.24
N PHE A 28 -9.97 2.65 -6.89
CA PHE A 28 -10.60 2.60 -8.20
C PHE A 28 -11.98 1.95 -8.10
N GLN A 29 -13.02 2.63 -8.59
CA GLN A 29 -14.36 2.06 -8.68
C GLN A 29 -14.41 0.82 -9.56
N THR A 30 -13.61 0.80 -10.62
CA THR A 30 -13.46 -0.33 -11.53
C THR A 30 -11.98 -0.59 -11.69
N PRO A 31 -11.50 -1.85 -11.61
CA PRO A 31 -10.11 -2.17 -11.92
C PRO A 31 -9.71 -1.59 -13.29
N PRO A 32 -8.59 -0.87 -13.39
CA PRO A 32 -8.20 -0.21 -14.65
C PRO A 32 -7.69 -1.20 -15.70
N LEU A 33 -7.45 -2.46 -15.33
CA LEU A 33 -6.99 -3.55 -16.18
C LEU A 33 -7.87 -4.79 -15.97
N ALA A 34 -7.99 -5.63 -17.01
CA ALA A 34 -8.56 -6.96 -16.87
C ALA A 34 -7.58 -7.89 -16.15
N ALA A 35 -8.06 -8.67 -15.19
CA ALA A 35 -7.23 -9.66 -14.48
C ALA A 35 -6.72 -10.72 -15.46
N GLY A 36 -5.42 -10.99 -15.39
CA GLY A 36 -4.75 -12.10 -16.05
C GLY A 36 -4.61 -13.33 -15.12
N ALA A 37 -3.84 -14.31 -15.59
CA ALA A 37 -3.41 -15.42 -14.74
C ALA A 37 -2.44 -14.93 -13.65
N CYS A 38 -2.41 -15.63 -12.52
CA CYS A 38 -1.46 -15.34 -11.45
C CYS A 38 -0.02 -15.37 -11.98
N ASP A 39 0.80 -14.41 -11.56
CA ASP A 39 2.22 -14.36 -11.90
C ASP A 39 2.97 -15.41 -11.08
N PRO A 40 3.53 -16.46 -11.70
CA PRO A 40 4.24 -17.52 -10.97
C PRO A 40 5.44 -16.98 -10.17
N GLY A 41 5.99 -15.85 -10.58
CA GLY A 41 7.09 -15.17 -9.87
C GLY A 41 6.67 -14.52 -8.56
N LEU A 42 5.38 -14.29 -8.32
CA LEU A 42 4.87 -13.82 -7.03
C LEU A 42 4.71 -14.96 -6.03
N SER A 43 4.39 -16.17 -6.48
CA SER A 43 4.11 -17.29 -5.60
C SER A 43 5.27 -17.61 -4.66
N GLY A 44 4.96 -17.82 -3.38
CA GLY A 44 5.93 -18.05 -2.32
C GLY A 44 5.81 -17.05 -1.17
N ARG A 45 6.78 -17.12 -0.27
CA ARG A 45 6.85 -16.30 0.93
C ARG A 45 7.83 -15.14 0.74
N TRP A 46 7.41 -13.96 1.20
CA TRP A 46 8.18 -12.72 1.13
C TRP A 46 8.17 -12.04 2.49
N ILE A 47 9.29 -11.45 2.88
CA ILE A 47 9.45 -10.75 4.16
C ILE A 47 9.88 -9.31 3.87
N SER A 48 9.28 -8.34 4.53
CA SER A 48 9.61 -6.93 4.36
C SER A 48 11.08 -6.68 4.71
N ILE A 49 11.71 -5.78 3.96
CA ILE A 49 13.06 -5.30 4.24
C ILE A 49 12.90 -4.03 5.08
N ASN A 50 13.04 -4.16 6.40
CA ASN A 50 13.01 -3.00 7.30
C ASN A 50 14.39 -2.33 7.36
N GLU A 51 14.46 -1.02 7.17
CA GLU A 51 15.74 -0.27 7.22
C GLU A 51 16.33 -0.18 8.64
N ASP A 52 15.50 -0.27 9.68
CA ASP A 52 15.92 -0.11 11.08
C ASP A 52 16.26 -1.43 11.79
N GLY A 53 16.09 -2.56 11.10
CA GLY A 53 16.39 -3.91 11.59
C GLY A 53 15.54 -4.37 12.78
N ARG A 54 14.44 -3.67 13.09
CA ARG A 54 13.56 -4.05 14.20
C ARG A 54 12.48 -5.03 13.72
N PRO A 55 12.07 -5.99 14.58
CA PRO A 55 10.98 -6.92 14.25
C PRO A 55 9.61 -6.24 14.17
N ASP A 56 9.41 -5.14 14.92
CA ASP A 56 8.18 -4.36 14.83
C ASP A 56 8.12 -3.67 13.47
N GLY A 57 7.00 -3.82 12.77
CA GLY A 57 6.84 -3.41 11.38
C GLY A 57 7.28 -4.46 10.35
N GLU A 58 7.78 -5.64 10.77
CA GLU A 58 8.00 -6.76 9.85
C GLU A 58 6.66 -7.23 9.29
N MET A 59 6.57 -7.27 7.96
CA MET A 59 5.43 -7.77 7.21
C MET A 59 5.85 -8.99 6.39
N VAL A 60 5.02 -10.01 6.42
CA VAL A 60 5.18 -11.26 5.71
C VAL A 60 4.01 -11.42 4.76
N LEU A 61 4.33 -11.67 3.49
CA LEU A 61 3.37 -11.94 2.44
C LEU A 61 3.56 -13.38 1.98
N VAL A 62 2.48 -14.15 1.92
CA VAL A 62 2.48 -15.49 1.33
C VAL A 62 1.50 -15.50 0.18
N PHE A 63 2.02 -15.60 -1.04
CA PHE A 63 1.22 -15.76 -2.24
C PHE A 63 1.13 -17.23 -2.61
N SER A 64 -0.08 -17.74 -2.75
CA SER A 64 -0.34 -19.06 -3.32
C SER A 64 -0.14 -19.06 -4.85
N ALA A 65 -0.24 -20.24 -5.46
CA ALA A 65 -0.18 -20.40 -6.92
C ALA A 65 -1.42 -19.84 -7.64
N ASP A 66 -2.55 -19.72 -6.94
CA ASP A 66 -3.81 -19.14 -7.43
C ASP A 66 -4.01 -17.67 -7.00
N CYS A 67 -2.94 -17.00 -6.58
CA CYS A 67 -2.94 -15.58 -6.17
C CYS A 67 -3.84 -15.28 -4.96
N GLN A 68 -4.06 -16.24 -4.06
CA GLN A 68 -4.47 -15.93 -2.71
C GLN A 68 -3.27 -15.35 -1.95
N LEU A 69 -3.52 -14.30 -1.18
CA LEU A 69 -2.52 -13.61 -0.38
C LEU A 69 -2.89 -13.71 1.10
N ASP A 70 -2.00 -14.31 1.88
CA ASP A 70 -1.97 -14.18 3.33
C ASP A 70 -0.99 -13.07 3.73
N VAL A 71 -1.43 -12.19 4.62
CA VAL A 71 -0.60 -11.12 5.18
C VAL A 71 -0.50 -11.29 6.68
N THR A 72 0.72 -11.38 7.17
CA THR A 72 1.03 -11.35 8.61
C THR A 72 1.94 -10.17 8.88
N ASP A 73 1.64 -9.37 9.89
CA ASP A 73 2.53 -8.27 10.33
C ASP A 73 2.78 -8.33 11.82
N ARG A 74 3.90 -7.75 12.27
CA ARG A 74 4.15 -7.54 13.69
C ARG A 74 3.94 -6.07 14.03
N SER A 75 3.02 -5.82 14.95
CA SER A 75 2.70 -4.48 15.44
C SER A 75 2.72 -4.47 16.97
N ASN A 76 3.52 -3.59 17.56
CA ASN A 76 3.70 -3.46 19.02
C ASN A 76 4.03 -4.80 19.70
N GLY A 77 4.95 -5.58 19.12
CA GLY A 77 5.35 -6.90 19.61
C GLY A 77 4.34 -8.03 19.34
N ASN A 78 3.11 -7.72 18.92
CA ASN A 78 2.07 -8.69 18.65
C ASN A 78 2.04 -9.10 17.18
N LEU A 79 1.85 -10.39 16.93
CA LEU A 79 1.58 -10.89 15.59
C LEU A 79 0.12 -10.58 15.24
N ARG A 80 -0.08 -9.92 14.10
CA ARG A 80 -1.38 -9.66 13.50
C ARG A 80 -1.51 -10.52 12.25
N GLU A 81 -2.42 -11.48 12.33
CA GLU A 81 -2.88 -12.26 11.19
C GLU A 81 -4.21 -11.66 10.70
N GLY A 82 -4.41 -11.67 9.38
CA GLY A 82 -5.66 -11.23 8.77
C GLY A 82 -6.28 -12.32 7.91
N ASP A 83 -7.54 -12.12 7.52
CA ASP A 83 -8.20 -12.99 6.55
C ASP A 83 -7.43 -12.96 5.22
N PRO A 84 -7.25 -14.10 4.52
CA PRO A 84 -6.69 -14.11 3.18
C PRO A 84 -7.50 -13.27 2.20
N THR A 85 -6.86 -12.80 1.13
CA THR A 85 -7.53 -12.08 0.03
C THR A 85 -7.15 -12.63 -1.33
N GLN A 86 -8.07 -12.54 -2.28
CA GLN A 86 -7.76 -12.78 -3.68
C GLN A 86 -7.03 -11.56 -4.24
N VAL A 87 -5.82 -11.79 -4.74
CA VAL A 87 -5.08 -10.81 -5.54
C VAL A 87 -5.41 -11.04 -7.00
N HIS A 88 -5.68 -9.93 -7.69
CA HIS A 88 -5.77 -9.91 -9.13
C HIS A 88 -4.51 -9.26 -9.69
N VAL A 89 -3.99 -9.79 -10.79
CA VAL A 89 -2.77 -9.28 -11.41
C VAL A 89 -3.00 -9.00 -12.90
N ALA A 90 -2.27 -8.05 -13.45
CA ALA A 90 -2.20 -7.79 -14.87
C ALA A 90 -0.84 -7.22 -15.26
N GLN A 91 -0.46 -7.42 -16.53
CA GLN A 91 0.72 -6.81 -17.11
C GLN A 91 0.28 -5.74 -18.11
N SER A 92 0.92 -4.57 -18.07
CA SER A 92 0.76 -3.53 -19.08
C SER A 92 2.11 -2.89 -19.39
N GLY A 93 2.60 -3.11 -20.61
CA GLY A 93 3.96 -2.77 -21.00
C GLY A 93 4.99 -3.57 -20.18
N ALA A 94 5.94 -2.87 -19.55
CA ALA A 94 6.98 -3.47 -18.70
C ALA A 94 6.58 -3.56 -17.21
N ASN A 95 5.32 -3.25 -16.89
CA ASN A 95 4.87 -3.07 -15.51
C ASN A 95 3.86 -4.12 -15.11
N GLY A 96 4.11 -4.75 -13.95
CA GLY A 96 3.12 -5.54 -13.25
C GLY A 96 2.21 -4.64 -12.43
N PHE A 97 0.92 -4.96 -12.43
CA PHE A 97 -0.08 -4.32 -11.59
C PHE A 97 -0.82 -5.40 -10.82
N MET A 98 -1.12 -5.10 -9.57
CA MET A 98 -1.96 -5.94 -8.74
C MET A 98 -3.00 -5.11 -8.02
N TRP A 99 -4.13 -5.74 -7.72
CA TRP A 99 -5.16 -5.11 -6.91
C TRP A 99 -5.90 -6.12 -6.06
N VAL A 100 -6.44 -5.61 -4.96
CA VAL A 100 -7.26 -6.32 -3.98
C VAL A 100 -8.51 -5.50 -3.69
N ASP A 101 -9.50 -6.12 -3.05
CA ASP A 101 -10.69 -5.42 -2.56
C ASP A 101 -10.29 -4.30 -1.58
N ALA A 102 -10.76 -3.08 -1.82
CA ALA A 102 -10.41 -1.93 -0.99
C ALA A 102 -10.99 -2.03 0.43
N GLY A 103 -12.14 -2.69 0.60
CA GLY A 103 -12.75 -2.94 1.91
C GLY A 103 -11.93 -3.93 2.75
N TRP A 104 -11.39 -4.96 2.10
CA TRP A 104 -10.41 -5.86 2.73
C TRP A 104 -9.17 -5.08 3.18
N THR A 105 -8.60 -4.23 2.32
CA THR A 105 -7.43 -3.39 2.68
C THR A 105 -7.73 -2.49 3.87
N ALA A 106 -8.89 -1.81 3.86
CA ALA A 106 -9.33 -0.95 4.95
C ALA A 106 -9.39 -1.70 6.28
N LYS A 107 -10.02 -2.88 6.29
CA LYS A 107 -10.13 -3.73 7.47
C LYS A 107 -8.77 -4.27 7.92
N ARG A 108 -7.94 -4.73 6.98
CA ARG A 108 -6.67 -5.43 7.27
C ARG A 108 -5.64 -4.52 7.90
N PHE A 109 -5.54 -3.29 7.41
CA PHE A 109 -4.52 -2.33 7.83
C PHE A 109 -5.05 -1.25 8.76
N ASP A 110 -6.29 -1.39 9.22
CA ASP A 110 -6.97 -0.38 10.05
C ASP A 110 -6.96 1.00 9.40
N PHE A 111 -7.11 1.04 8.07
CA PHE A 111 -7.39 2.28 7.35
C PHE A 111 -8.87 2.59 7.49
N ALA A 112 -9.32 2.85 8.73
CA ALA A 112 -10.69 3.22 9.07
C ALA A 112 -11.19 4.41 8.25
N ASP A 113 -10.25 5.25 7.86
CA ASP A 113 -10.41 6.44 7.06
C ASP A 113 -10.51 6.17 5.56
N LEU A 114 -10.10 4.99 5.07
CA LEU A 114 -10.30 4.64 3.67
C LEU A 114 -11.81 4.43 3.43
N ALA A 115 -12.46 5.42 2.81
CA ALA A 115 -13.87 5.38 2.42
C ALA A 115 -14.11 4.40 1.24
N ALA A 116 -13.73 3.14 1.43
CA ALA A 116 -13.87 2.08 0.44
C ALA A 116 -15.35 1.80 0.19
N HIS A 117 -15.79 1.95 -1.06
CA HIS A 117 -17.12 1.53 -1.46
C HIS A 117 -17.10 0.06 -1.87
N PRO A 118 -18.21 -0.69 -1.70
CA PRO A 118 -18.27 -2.08 -2.15
C PRO A 118 -17.87 -2.23 -3.62
N GLY A 119 -16.89 -3.10 -3.89
CA GLY A 119 -16.36 -3.38 -5.22
C GLY A 119 -15.24 -2.42 -5.68
N ASP A 120 -14.95 -1.36 -4.93
CA ASP A 120 -13.75 -0.57 -5.18
C ASP A 120 -12.50 -1.43 -4.91
N VAL A 121 -11.42 -1.15 -5.65
CA VAL A 121 -10.15 -1.85 -5.51
C VAL A 121 -9.02 -0.92 -5.13
N PHE A 122 -8.10 -1.44 -4.33
CA PHE A 122 -6.81 -0.82 -4.04
C PHE A 122 -5.77 -1.42 -4.98
N LEU A 123 -5.10 -0.57 -5.75
CA LEU A 123 -4.18 -0.98 -6.80
C LEU A 123 -2.74 -0.55 -6.48
N MET A 124 -1.81 -1.43 -6.81
CA MET A 124 -0.39 -1.19 -6.69
C MET A 124 0.31 -1.63 -7.98
N ARG A 125 1.40 -0.95 -8.32
CA ARG A 125 2.37 -1.47 -9.29
C ARG A 125 3.35 -2.37 -8.54
N TYR A 126 3.76 -3.43 -9.20
CA TYR A 126 4.77 -4.34 -8.67
C TYR A 126 5.83 -4.68 -9.71
N SER A 127 7.01 -5.03 -9.21
CA SER A 127 8.08 -5.67 -9.96
C SER A 127 8.82 -6.63 -9.05
N TRP A 128 9.36 -7.71 -9.59
CA TRP A 128 10.26 -8.59 -8.86
C TRP A 128 11.47 -8.93 -9.72
N ASP A 129 12.64 -8.94 -9.09
CA ASP A 129 13.90 -9.35 -9.71
C ASP A 129 14.87 -9.84 -8.63
N GLN A 130 15.73 -10.79 -8.96
CA GLN A 130 16.81 -11.30 -8.07
C GLN A 130 16.37 -11.66 -6.64
N GLY A 131 15.12 -12.13 -6.47
CA GLY A 131 14.58 -12.51 -5.15
C GLY A 131 14.08 -11.34 -4.32
N GLU A 132 13.91 -10.16 -4.91
CA GLU A 132 13.25 -9.01 -4.28
C GLU A 132 11.96 -8.66 -5.00
N LEU A 133 10.96 -8.27 -4.23
CA LEU A 133 9.65 -7.80 -4.66
C LEU A 133 9.51 -6.35 -4.22
N LEU A 134 9.19 -5.49 -5.16
CA LEU A 134 8.95 -4.07 -4.96
C LEU A 134 7.49 -3.76 -5.25
N PHE A 135 6.91 -2.96 -4.39
CA PHE A 135 5.61 -2.35 -4.57
C PHE A 135 5.70 -0.84 -4.61
N ASN A 136 4.92 -0.26 -5.52
CA ASN A 136 4.68 1.17 -5.64
C ASN A 136 3.17 1.37 -5.54
N ASP A 137 2.73 2.12 -4.55
CA ASP A 137 1.35 2.63 -4.48
C ASP A 137 1.18 3.84 -5.41
N MET A 138 -0.07 4.30 -5.53
CA MET A 138 -0.37 5.52 -6.25
C MET A 138 0.16 6.73 -5.49
N ASP A 139 0.69 7.73 -6.19
CA ASP A 139 0.95 9.03 -5.57
C ASP A 139 -0.39 9.76 -5.39
N ASP A 140 -0.91 9.73 -4.16
CA ASP A 140 -2.24 10.25 -3.84
C ASP A 140 -2.39 11.74 -4.15
N LYS A 141 -1.32 12.54 -4.01
CA LYS A 141 -1.37 13.96 -4.33
C LYS A 141 -1.41 14.19 -5.83
N ALA A 142 -0.59 13.46 -6.59
CA ALA A 142 -0.62 13.51 -8.04
C ALA A 142 -2.00 13.08 -8.58
N VAL A 143 -2.59 12.02 -8.02
CA VAL A 143 -3.94 11.57 -8.38
C VAL A 143 -4.99 12.63 -8.03
N ALA A 144 -4.94 13.21 -6.84
CA ALA A 144 -5.86 14.28 -6.43
C ALA A 144 -5.85 15.45 -7.41
N HIS A 145 -4.66 15.89 -7.83
CA HIS A 145 -4.50 16.93 -8.84
C HIS A 145 -5.11 16.54 -10.19
N LEU A 146 -4.94 15.30 -10.65
CA LEU A 146 -5.57 14.85 -11.90
C LEU A 146 -7.10 14.89 -11.84
N ILE A 147 -7.69 14.57 -10.69
CA ILE A 147 -9.13 14.63 -10.47
C ILE A 147 -9.61 16.09 -10.42
N ILE A 148 -8.97 16.93 -9.59
CA ILE A 148 -9.31 18.35 -9.40
C ILE A 148 -9.17 19.12 -10.71
N ASP A 149 -8.14 18.83 -11.50
CA ASP A 149 -7.92 19.43 -12.82
C ASP A 149 -8.90 18.91 -13.90
N GLY A 150 -9.78 17.95 -13.57
CA GLY A 150 -10.74 17.36 -14.50
C GLY A 150 -10.13 16.48 -15.57
N LYS A 151 -8.87 16.04 -15.41
CA LYS A 151 -8.16 15.16 -16.37
C LYS A 151 -8.65 13.72 -16.27
N ILE A 152 -9.05 13.30 -15.08
CA ILE A 152 -9.67 12.00 -14.83
C ILE A 152 -10.93 12.17 -13.99
N PRO A 153 -11.98 11.36 -14.21
CA PRO A 153 -13.16 11.38 -13.35
C PRO A 153 -12.85 10.77 -11.98
N GLY A 154 -13.32 11.43 -10.93
CA GLY A 154 -13.13 10.96 -9.57
C GLY A 154 -13.67 11.92 -8.54
N THR A 155 -13.52 11.54 -7.29
CA THR A 155 -13.77 12.40 -6.13
C THR A 155 -12.51 12.49 -5.29
N VAL A 156 -12.26 13.68 -4.74
CA VAL A 156 -11.23 13.92 -3.73
C VAL A 156 -11.94 14.31 -2.45
N ASP A 157 -11.67 13.58 -1.38
CA ASP A 157 -12.07 13.96 -0.02
C ASP A 157 -10.82 14.42 0.73
N TYR A 158 -10.85 15.67 1.23
CA TYR A 158 -9.77 16.25 2.01
C TYR A 158 -10.31 16.89 3.30
N GLU A 159 -10.15 16.18 4.41
CA GLU A 159 -10.62 16.59 5.74
C GLU A 159 -9.60 16.14 6.80
N ASP A 160 -9.34 16.95 7.82
CA ASP A 160 -8.44 16.62 8.94
C ASP A 160 -7.08 16.01 8.52
N ASP A 161 -6.43 16.65 7.52
CA ASP A 161 -5.16 16.22 6.90
C ASP A 161 -5.19 14.85 6.20
N ARG A 162 -6.39 14.27 6.03
CA ARG A 162 -6.65 13.08 5.21
C ARG A 162 -6.85 13.47 3.75
N LEU A 163 -6.31 12.71 2.82
CA LEU A 163 -6.48 12.83 1.37
C LEU A 163 -6.91 11.50 0.78
N LEU A 164 -8.19 11.38 0.44
CA LEU A 164 -8.72 10.17 -0.20
C LEU A 164 -9.13 10.47 -1.63
N ASN A 165 -8.65 9.65 -2.55
CA ASN A 165 -9.05 9.70 -3.93
C ASN A 165 -9.89 8.47 -4.27
N ARG A 166 -10.95 8.70 -5.03
CA ARG A 166 -11.69 7.62 -5.68
C ARG A 166 -11.80 7.92 -7.16
N ILE A 167 -11.10 7.15 -7.98
CA ILE A 167 -11.19 7.23 -9.44
C ILE A 167 -12.48 6.51 -9.86
N THR A 168 -13.35 7.19 -10.60
CA THR A 168 -14.71 6.71 -10.91
C THR A 168 -14.93 6.41 -12.39
N GLY A 169 -15.97 5.65 -12.68
CA GLY A 169 -16.37 5.31 -14.06
C GLY A 169 -15.72 4.02 -14.60
N PRO A 170 -15.69 3.85 -15.93
CA PRO A 170 -15.19 2.62 -16.56
C PRO A 170 -13.68 2.47 -16.38
N ALA A 171 -13.15 1.28 -16.70
CA ALA A 171 -11.71 0.99 -16.67
C ALA A 171 -10.92 1.99 -17.53
N ARG A 172 -9.85 2.56 -16.96
CA ARG A 172 -9.00 3.58 -17.57
C ARG A 172 -7.52 3.20 -17.45
N PRO A 173 -7.03 2.24 -18.27
CA PRO A 173 -5.64 1.81 -18.22
C PRO A 173 -4.65 2.95 -18.51
N GLU A 174 -5.07 3.99 -19.21
CA GLU A 174 -4.23 5.15 -19.53
C GLU A 174 -3.73 5.89 -18.28
N VAL A 175 -4.49 5.88 -17.18
CA VAL A 175 -4.09 6.52 -15.90
C VAL A 175 -2.79 5.94 -15.39
N LEU A 176 -2.58 4.62 -15.56
CA LEU A 176 -1.41 3.90 -15.06
C LEU A 176 -0.11 4.28 -15.75
N THR A 177 -0.20 5.01 -16.88
CA THR A 177 0.96 5.43 -17.68
C THR A 177 1.33 6.89 -17.48
N LEU A 178 0.51 7.64 -16.73
CA LEU A 178 0.76 9.06 -16.50
C LEU A 178 2.04 9.26 -15.66
N PRO A 179 2.92 10.20 -16.03
CA PRO A 179 4.13 10.47 -15.25
C PRO A 179 3.80 10.85 -13.80
N GLY A 180 4.48 10.22 -12.84
CA GLY A 180 4.40 10.58 -11.42
C GLY A 180 3.14 10.12 -10.69
N VAL A 181 2.30 9.28 -11.28
CA VAL A 181 1.09 8.74 -10.60
C VAL A 181 1.35 7.56 -9.68
N PHE A 182 2.58 7.05 -9.67
CA PHE A 182 3.05 6.04 -8.72
C PHE A 182 4.17 6.63 -7.89
N SER A 183 4.19 6.29 -6.60
CA SER A 183 5.28 6.64 -5.69
C SER A 183 6.59 5.93 -6.07
N ALA A 184 7.70 6.41 -5.52
CA ALA A 184 9.02 5.83 -5.79
C ALA A 184 9.21 4.44 -5.16
N GLU A 185 8.65 4.20 -3.96
CA GLU A 185 8.66 2.92 -3.27
C GLU A 185 7.64 2.96 -2.11
N PHE A 186 6.72 2.00 -2.06
CA PHE A 186 5.80 1.80 -0.93
C PHE A 186 6.28 0.67 -0.01
N GLY A 187 6.79 -0.42 -0.60
CA GLY A 187 7.24 -1.56 0.16
C GLY A 187 8.21 -2.43 -0.63
N ARG A 188 9.23 -2.91 0.08
CA ARG A 188 10.24 -3.80 -0.46
C ARG A 188 10.32 -5.08 0.37
N PHE A 189 10.37 -6.20 -0.31
CA PHE A 189 10.35 -7.52 0.30
C PHE A 189 11.43 -8.39 -0.31
N ARG A 190 12.03 -9.25 0.50
CA ARG A 190 12.93 -10.32 0.06
C ARG A 190 12.20 -11.64 0.09
N ARG A 191 12.52 -12.51 -0.87
CA ARG A 191 12.02 -13.87 -0.90
C ARG A 191 12.58 -14.66 0.28
N ASP A 192 11.71 -15.42 0.92
CA ASP A 192 12.08 -16.34 2.00
C ASP A 192 11.92 -17.77 1.50
N ASP A 193 13.05 -18.35 1.08
CA ASP A 193 13.12 -19.75 0.62
C ASP A 193 13.14 -20.76 1.79
N GLY A 194 12.89 -20.31 3.03
CA GLY A 194 12.92 -21.17 4.22
C GLY A 194 14.33 -21.55 4.69
N ASN A 195 15.37 -20.95 4.09
CA ASN A 195 16.77 -21.12 4.51
C ASN A 195 17.24 -20.06 5.52
N GLY A 196 16.41 -19.04 5.79
CA GLY A 196 16.69 -18.00 6.77
C GLY A 196 16.22 -18.41 8.16
N LYS A 197 17.14 -18.92 8.97
CA LYS A 197 16.94 -19.01 10.43
C LYS A 197 16.69 -17.59 10.98
N PRO A 198 15.76 -17.37 11.93
CA PRO A 198 15.67 -16.11 12.65
C PRO A 198 16.99 -15.75 13.34
#